data_AF-A0A822FFC9-F1
#
_entry.id   AF-A0A822FFC9-F1
#
_cell.length_a   1.000
_cell.length_b   1.000
_cell.length_c   1.000
_cell.angle_alpha   90.00
_cell.angle_beta   90.00
_cell.angle_gamma   90.00
#
_symmetry.space_group_name_H-M   'P 1'
#
loop_
_entity.id
_entity.type
_entity.pdbx_description
1 polymer ?
#
loop_
_entity_poly.entity_id
_entity_poly.type
_entity_poly.pdbx_seq_one_letter_code
_entity_poly.pdbx_strand_id
1 'polypeptide(L)'
;SSITRENFRFQQSTIDEIVKLAHNKYDGHTARCSPAQHSYSLAFCQYINDDDLFNCTMLEAKLTHYSPIAGQTVLNVVLHYVSISDNTAQANAKAFSEEKVLIC
;
A
#
# COMPACT_ATOMS: atom_id res chain seq x y z
N SER A 1 -5.49 -16.31 -27.56
CA SER A 1 -4.23 -15.54 -27.48
C SER A 1 -3.46 -16.02 -26.27
N SER A 2 -2.13 -16.16 -26.36
CA SER A 2 -1.32 -16.41 -25.17
C SER A 2 -1.19 -15.12 -24.38
N ILE A 3 -1.51 -15.15 -23.09
CA ILE A 3 -1.32 -14.01 -22.20
C ILE A 3 0.18 -13.90 -21.91
N THR A 4 0.81 -12.82 -22.37
CA THR A 4 2.17 -12.44 -21.98
C THR A 4 2.10 -11.35 -20.90
N ARG A 5 3.17 -11.22 -20.09
CA ARG A 5 3.24 -10.23 -18.99
C ARG A 5 3.04 -8.79 -19.48
N GLU A 6 3.46 -8.49 -20.71
CA GLU A 6 3.29 -7.19 -21.37
C GLU A 6 1.85 -6.90 -21.81
N ASN A 7 1.05 -7.95 -22.03
CA ASN A 7 -0.35 -7.88 -22.45
C ASN A 7 -1.34 -8.10 -21.30
N PHE A 8 -0.86 -8.27 -20.06
CA PHE A 8 -1.72 -8.35 -18.88
C PHE A 8 -2.08 -6.96 -18.36
N ARG A 9 -2.87 -6.23 -19.16
CA ARG A 9 -3.46 -4.95 -18.76
C ARG A 9 -4.96 -5.01 -18.96
N PHE A 10 -5.70 -4.83 -17.87
CA PHE A 10 -7.13 -4.60 -17.96
C PHE A 10 -7.37 -3.11 -18.20
N GLN A 11 -8.40 -2.80 -19.00
CA GLN A 11 -8.91 -1.44 -19.08
C GLN A 11 -9.44 -1.04 -17.71
N GLN A 12 -9.23 0.22 -17.29
CA GLN A 12 -9.71 0.70 -15.99
C GLN A 12 -11.22 0.49 -15.83
N SER A 13 -11.99 0.73 -16.90
CA SER A 13 -13.43 0.46 -16.92
C SER A 13 -13.79 -0.98 -16.58
N THR A 14 -13.00 -1.95 -17.05
CA THR A 14 -13.19 -3.36 -16.74
C THR A 14 -12.94 -3.65 -15.26
N ILE A 15 -11.91 -3.04 -14.67
CA ILE A 15 -11.62 -3.16 -13.23
C ILE A 15 -12.79 -2.57 -12.43
N ASP A 16 -13.23 -1.36 -12.78
CA ASP A 16 -14.32 -0.65 -12.11
C ASP A 16 -15.63 -1.46 -12.16
N GLU A 17 -15.94 -2.07 -13.31
CA GLU A 17 -17.10 -2.94 -13.48
C GLU A 17 -17.03 -4.20 -12.60
N ILE A 18 -15.89 -4.89 -12.59
CA ILE A 18 -15.70 -6.11 -11.78
C ILE A 18 -15.80 -5.80 -10.28
N VAL A 19 -15.16 -4.73 -9.84
CA VAL A 19 -15.15 -4.28 -8.45
C VAL A 19 -16.57 -3.85 -8.02
N LYS A 20 -17.30 -3.14 -8.88
CA LYS A 20 -18.71 -2.79 -8.65
C LYS A 20 -19.60 -4.02 -8.59
N LEU A 21 -19.40 -5.00 -9.47
CA LEU A 21 -20.15 -6.25 -9.45
C LEU A 21 -19.92 -7.03 -8.14
N ALA A 22 -18.67 -7.11 -7.68
CA ALA A 22 -18.36 -7.68 -6.38
C ALA A 22 -19.02 -6.91 -5.23
N HIS A 23 -18.96 -5.57 -5.25
CA HIS A 23 -19.61 -4.72 -4.27
C HIS A 23 -21.11 -4.98 -4.17
N ASN A 24 -21.80 -5.02 -5.31
CA ASN A 24 -23.23 -5.30 -5.38
C ASN A 24 -23.57 -6.73 -4.92
N LYS A 25 -22.75 -7.73 -5.27
CA LYS A 25 -22.95 -9.12 -4.88
C LYS A 25 -22.92 -9.33 -3.36
N TYR A 26 -22.20 -8.49 -2.63
CA TYR A 26 -22.07 -8.56 -1.18
C TYR A 26 -22.81 -7.43 -0.45
N ASP A 27 -23.87 -6.87 -1.06
CA ASP A 27 -24.71 -5.81 -0.46
C ASP A 27 -23.91 -4.61 0.07
N GLY A 28 -22.82 -4.29 -0.60
CA GLY A 28 -21.92 -3.19 -0.23
C GLY A 28 -20.90 -3.51 0.86
N HIS A 29 -20.90 -4.72 1.41
CA HIS A 29 -19.98 -5.16 2.47
C HIS A 29 -18.60 -5.60 1.97
N THR A 30 -18.06 -4.92 0.95
CA THR A 30 -16.72 -5.22 0.41
C THR A 30 -15.60 -4.44 1.06
N ALA A 31 -15.86 -3.43 1.90
CA ALA A 31 -14.85 -2.58 2.55
C ALA A 31 -14.12 -3.24 3.74
N ARG A 32 -13.68 -4.50 3.60
CA ARG A 32 -12.99 -5.24 4.67
C ARG A 32 -11.50 -4.88 4.71
N CYS A 33 -10.74 -5.52 5.60
CA CYS A 33 -9.31 -5.24 5.81
C CYS A 33 -8.37 -5.84 4.76
N SER A 34 -8.89 -6.63 3.81
CA SER A 34 -8.10 -7.24 2.74
C SER A 34 -7.19 -6.29 1.96
N PRO A 35 -7.59 -5.05 1.59
CA PRO A 35 -6.70 -4.15 0.88
C PRO A 35 -5.53 -3.72 1.76
N ALA A 36 -5.76 -3.53 3.06
CA ALA A 36 -4.69 -3.18 3.98
C ALA A 36 -3.69 -4.32 4.21
N GLN A 37 -4.14 -5.58 4.14
CA GLN A 37 -3.31 -6.77 4.41
C GLN A 37 -2.22 -7.01 3.36
N HIS A 38 -2.44 -6.61 2.10
CA HIS A 38 -1.52 -6.90 1.00
C HIS A 38 -0.76 -5.66 0.50
N SER A 39 -0.98 -4.49 1.11
CA SER A 39 -0.44 -3.20 0.65
C SER A 39 0.70 -2.65 1.48
N TYR A 40 1.14 -3.36 2.52
CA TYR A 40 2.30 -2.96 3.33
C TYR A 40 3.59 -2.82 2.49
N SER A 41 3.69 -3.53 1.36
CA SER A 41 4.82 -3.44 0.43
C SER A 41 5.00 -2.05 -0.16
N LEU A 42 3.93 -1.23 -0.23
CA LEU A 42 4.02 0.17 -0.65
C LEU A 42 4.91 1.00 0.28
N ALA A 43 4.90 0.70 1.59
CA ALA A 43 5.72 1.39 2.58
C ALA A 43 7.23 1.16 2.41
N PHE A 44 7.61 0.09 1.70
CA PHE A 44 9.01 -0.31 1.50
C PHE A 44 9.48 -0.07 0.06
N CYS A 45 8.64 0.51 -0.79
CA CYS A 45 8.96 0.75 -2.19
C CYS A 45 9.77 2.05 -2.35
N GLN A 46 11.09 1.92 -2.52
CA GLN A 46 12.01 3.06 -2.67
C GLN A 46 11.76 3.94 -3.90
N TYR A 47 10.94 3.48 -4.84
CA TYR A 47 10.60 4.23 -6.06
C TYR A 47 9.33 5.09 -5.90
N ILE A 48 8.65 5.02 -4.76
CA ILE A 48 7.47 5.83 -4.46
C ILE A 48 7.88 6.87 -3.43
N ASN A 49 7.66 8.15 -3.74
CA ASN A 49 7.90 9.22 -2.78
C ASN A 49 6.78 9.25 -1.74
N ASP A 50 7.07 9.78 -0.55
CA ASP A 50 6.08 9.92 0.52
C ASP A 50 4.85 10.74 0.08
N ASP A 51 5.07 11.80 -0.72
CA ASP A 51 4.01 12.64 -1.30
C ASP A 51 3.08 11.86 -2.25
N ASP A 52 3.58 10.77 -2.86
CA ASP A 52 2.83 9.93 -3.79
C ASP A 52 2.11 8.77 -3.08
N LEU A 53 2.46 8.45 -1.83
CA LEU A 53 1.89 7.32 -1.08
C LEU A 53 0.36 7.41 -0.97
N PHE A 54 -0.18 8.61 -0.76
CA PHE A 54 -1.63 8.82 -0.74
C PHE A 54 -2.27 8.32 -2.04
N ASN A 55 -1.78 8.78 -3.19
CA ASN A 55 -2.34 8.38 -4.49
C ASN A 55 -2.13 6.89 -4.77
N CYS A 56 -0.96 6.35 -4.43
CA CYS A 56 -0.67 4.93 -4.60
C CYS A 56 -1.58 4.03 -3.75
N THR A 57 -1.83 4.38 -2.50
CA THR A 57 -2.73 3.62 -1.61
C THR A 57 -4.18 3.65 -2.09
N MET A 58 -4.64 4.79 -2.62
CA MET A 58 -5.96 4.91 -3.23
C MET A 58 -6.08 4.07 -4.52
N LEU A 59 -5.05 4.07 -5.37
CA LEU A 59 -5.03 3.30 -6.61
C LEU A 59 -4.95 1.79 -6.35
N GLU A 60 -4.13 1.37 -5.39
CA GLU A 60 -4.04 -0.05 -5.00
C GLU A 60 -5.41 -0.54 -4.53
N ALA A 61 -6.05 0.17 -3.60
CA ALA A 61 -7.31 -0.29 -3.03
C ALA A 61 -8.40 -0.40 -4.12
N LYS A 62 -8.41 0.51 -5.09
CA LYS A 62 -9.35 0.52 -6.23
C LYS A 62 -9.24 -0.73 -7.11
N LEU A 63 -8.13 -1.47 -7.09
CA LEU A 63 -8.00 -2.70 -7.86
C LEU A 63 -8.95 -3.81 -7.38
N THR A 64 -9.39 -3.73 -6.13
CA THR A 64 -10.18 -4.80 -5.49
C THR A 64 -11.41 -4.30 -4.73
N HIS A 65 -11.46 -3.01 -4.39
CA HIS A 65 -12.48 -2.43 -3.52
C HIS A 65 -13.17 -1.21 -4.15
N TYR A 66 -14.50 -1.20 -4.06
CA TYR A 66 -15.31 -0.12 -4.61
C TYR A 66 -15.33 1.11 -3.69
N SER A 67 -15.30 0.88 -2.37
CA SER A 67 -15.45 1.95 -1.39
C SER A 67 -14.13 2.72 -1.18
N PRO A 68 -14.15 4.06 -1.18
CA PRO A 68 -12.95 4.87 -0.96
C PRO A 68 -12.34 4.68 0.44
N ILE A 69 -13.12 4.20 1.43
CA ILE A 69 -12.62 3.93 2.78
C ILE A 69 -11.52 2.85 2.81
N ALA A 70 -11.52 1.96 1.81
CA ALA A 70 -10.49 0.94 1.65
C ALA A 70 -9.12 1.57 1.45
N GLY A 71 -9.01 2.60 0.58
CA GLY A 71 -7.76 3.32 0.34
C GLY A 71 -7.26 4.06 1.58
N GLN A 72 -8.17 4.67 2.34
CA GLN A 72 -7.83 5.31 3.61
C GLN A 72 -7.26 4.31 4.64
N THR A 73 -7.83 3.11 4.68
CA THR A 73 -7.36 2.03 5.58
C THR A 73 -5.97 1.55 5.16
N VAL A 74 -5.73 1.40 3.85
CA VAL A 74 -4.41 1.07 3.30
C VAL A 74 -3.39 2.13 3.68
N LEU A 75 -3.71 3.41 3.48
CA LEU A 75 -2.83 4.52 3.83
C LEU A 75 -2.40 4.46 5.30
N ASN A 76 -3.33 4.24 6.22
CA ASN A 76 -3.01 4.16 7.64
C ASN A 76 -2.02 3.03 7.97
N VAL A 77 -2.19 1.86 7.33
CA VAL A 77 -1.26 0.73 7.50
C VAL A 77 0.11 1.07 6.90
N VAL A 78 0.15 1.65 5.70
CA VAL A 78 1.39 2.06 5.04
C VAL A 78 2.15 3.08 5.89
N LEU A 79 1.49 4.14 6.36
CA LEU A 79 2.10 5.15 7.23
C LEU A 79 2.61 4.58 8.55
N HIS A 80 1.91 3.59 9.12
CA HIS A 80 2.40 2.90 10.30
C HIS A 80 3.73 2.18 10.04
N TYR A 81 3.87 1.50 8.91
CA TYR A 81 5.12 0.84 8.52
C TYR A 81 6.24 1.83 8.19
N VAL A 82 5.94 2.93 7.50
CA VAL A 82 6.91 4.03 7.26
C VAL A 82 7.43 4.56 8.59
N SER A 83 6.53 4.89 9.53
CA SER A 83 6.90 5.39 10.86
C SER A 83 7.77 4.41 11.66
N ILE A 84 7.46 3.11 11.63
CA ILE A 84 8.30 2.09 12.26
C ILE A 84 9.69 2.04 11.63
N SER A 85 9.75 2.18 10.30
CA SER A 85 11.01 2.13 9.55
C SER A 85 11.89 3.33 9.90
N ASP A 86 11.33 4.53 9.97
CA ASP A 86 12.02 5.75 10.38
C ASP A 86 12.53 5.66 11.81
N ASN A 87 11.69 5.21 12.74
CA ASN A 87 12.06 5.03 14.14
C ASN A 87 13.23 4.04 14.28
N THR A 88 13.21 2.95 13.50
CA THR A 88 14.29 1.96 13.49
C THR A 88 15.58 2.55 12.93
N ALA A 89 15.49 3.33 11.85
CA ALA A 89 16.65 4.01 11.26
C ALA A 89 17.28 5.00 12.25
N GLN A 90 16.46 5.78 12.96
CA GLN A 90 16.93 6.70 14.00
C GLN A 90 17.59 5.96 15.18
N ALA A 91 16.97 4.88 15.66
CA ALA A 91 17.53 4.07 16.73
C ALA A 91 18.89 3.46 16.35
N ASN A 92 19.02 2.96 15.11
CA ASN A 92 20.27 2.44 14.59
C ASN A 92 21.33 3.55 14.47
N ALA A 93 20.98 4.71 13.92
CA ALA A 93 21.89 5.85 13.82
C ALA A 93 22.43 6.29 15.19
N LYS A 94 21.57 6.30 16.21
CA LYS A 94 21.95 6.58 17.59
C LYS A 94 22.92 5.53 18.13
N ALA A 95 22.60 4.25 18.01
CA ALA A 95 23.47 3.16 18.47
C ALA A 95 24.87 3.20 17.84
N PHE A 96 24.96 3.42 16.52
CA PHE A 96 26.25 3.56 15.83
C PHE A 96 27.02 4.83 16.22
N SER A 97 26.32 5.91 16.60
CA SER A 97 26.97 7.12 17.09
C SER A 97 27.56 6.94 18.50
N GLU A 98 26.89 6.17 19.37
CA GLU A 98 27.34 5.87 20.73
C GLU A 98 28.48 4.84 20.74
N GLU A 99 28.46 3.86 19.82
CA GLU A 99 29.54 2.87 19.68
C GLU A 99 30.87 3.50 19.22
N LYS A 100 30.82 4.58 18.42
CA LYS A 100 32.02 5.38 18.08
C LYS A 100 32.60 6.14 19.27
N VAL A 101 31.81 6.46 20.30
CA VAL A 101 32.28 7.16 21.51
C VAL A 101 33.03 6.21 22.45
N LEU A 102 32.77 4.90 22.39
CA LEU A 102 33.44 3.91 23.24
C LEU A 102 34.81 3.43 22.72
N ILE A 103 35.20 3.77 21.49
CA ILE A 103 36.46 3.33 20.85
C ILE A 103 37.48 4.48 20.75
N CYS A 104 37.27 5.61 21.44
CA CYS A 104 38.20 6.73 21.53
C CYS A 104 38.74 6.92 22.95
#